data_AF-A0AAJ8ML79-F1
#
_entry.id   AF-A0AAJ8ML79-F1
#
_cell.length_a   1.000
_cell.length_b   1.000
_cell.length_c   1.000
_cell.angle_alpha   90.00
_cell.angle_beta   90.00
_cell.angle_gamma   90.00
#
_symmetry.space_group_name_H-M   'P 1'
#
loop_
_entity.id
_entity.type
_entity.pdbx_description
1 polymer ?
#
loop_
_entity_poly.entity_id
_entity_poly.type
_entity_poly.pdbx_seq_one_letter_code
_entity_poly.pdbx_strand_id
1 'polypeptide(L)'
;MAVSCILTCSIGVAHKSTPVVGLIALPFLNQIFSARLGGGAFMNKTTPLPLTGGIPQPLTDLSKCMIGAEWGSDRTQQTFTKKTASFARLAGDPSKGVQGGIMAHALRTTGSTCCNVAAIAAGQLDVYWDAGCFPWDVCAGAIIVSETGGFFSGGKDAFEQDAAMGDILMGRRYVFVRALPPSKAESTEQIQRRLVKELYETVEEWTNEDM
;
A
#
# COMPACT_ATOMS: atom_id res chain seq x y z
N MET A 1 -1.32 24.30 19.12
CA MET A 1 -2.13 23.40 18.28
C MET A 1 -1.72 21.97 18.60
N ALA A 2 -2.62 21.14 19.13
CA ALA A 2 -2.35 19.72 19.21
C ALA A 2 -2.45 19.16 17.78
N VAL A 3 -1.33 18.73 17.22
CA VAL A 3 -1.33 17.96 15.97
C VAL A 3 -1.82 16.57 16.36
N SER A 4 -3.05 16.23 16.00
CA SER A 4 -3.57 14.87 16.17
C SER A 4 -2.81 13.94 15.21
N CYS A 5 -1.68 13.40 15.68
CA CYS A 5 -0.95 12.33 15.02
C CYS A 5 -1.77 11.04 15.10
N ILE A 6 -2.04 10.40 13.97
CA ILE A 6 -2.54 9.02 13.96
C ILE A 6 -1.36 8.11 14.34
N LEU A 7 -1.34 7.67 15.60
CA LEU A 7 -0.35 6.71 16.09
C LEU A 7 -0.78 5.29 15.78
N THR A 8 0.17 4.47 15.36
CA THR A 8 -0.01 3.03 15.12
C THR A 8 1.07 2.22 15.83
N CYS A 9 0.73 0.99 16.22
CA CYS A 9 1.70 0.00 16.69
C CYS A 9 1.68 -1.20 15.73
N SER A 10 2.83 -1.58 15.20
CA SER A 10 3.00 -2.65 14.22
C SER A 10 3.90 -3.74 14.80
N ILE A 11 3.44 -4.99 14.75
CA ILE A 11 4.20 -6.18 15.14
C ILE A 11 4.07 -7.21 14.03
N GLY A 12 5.17 -7.47 13.33
CA GLY A 12 5.26 -8.51 12.30
C GLY A 12 6.24 -9.59 12.70
N VAL A 13 5.87 -10.85 12.51
CA VAL A 13 6.75 -12.00 12.68
C VAL A 13 6.96 -12.64 11.32
N ALA A 14 8.21 -12.74 10.90
CA ALA A 14 8.61 -13.46 9.71
C ALA A 14 9.36 -14.75 10.10
N HIS A 15 9.05 -15.85 9.41
CA HIS A 15 9.76 -17.12 9.52
C HIS A 15 10.31 -17.49 8.14
N LYS A 16 11.63 -17.74 8.06
CA LYS A 16 12.33 -17.96 6.78
C LYS A 16 12.01 -16.87 5.75
N SER A 17 12.11 -15.61 6.19
CA SER A 17 11.86 -14.42 5.38
C SER A 17 10.43 -14.30 4.79
N THR A 18 9.48 -15.08 5.30
CA THR A 18 8.06 -14.99 4.94
C THR A 18 7.27 -14.46 6.14
N PRO A 19 6.47 -13.39 6.00
CA PRO A 19 5.55 -12.95 7.04
C PRO A 19 4.58 -14.07 7.42
N VAL A 20 4.47 -14.40 8.71
CA VAL A 20 3.59 -15.48 9.19
C VAL A 20 2.55 -15.01 10.21
N VAL A 21 2.82 -13.92 10.93
CA VAL A 21 1.88 -13.29 11.86
C VAL A 21 2.04 -11.78 11.77
N GLY A 22 0.94 -11.04 11.77
CA GLY A 22 0.94 -9.59 11.73
C GLY A 22 -0.14 -9.02 12.65
N LEU A 23 0.20 -7.91 13.30
CA LEU A 23 -0.72 -7.11 14.09
C LEU A 23 -0.44 -5.62 13.86
N ILE A 24 -1.49 -4.85 13.55
CA ILE A 24 -1.47 -3.40 13.48
C ILE A 24 -2.57 -2.85 14.39
N ALA A 25 -2.21 -2.08 15.41
CA ALA A 25 -3.15 -1.44 16.33
C ALA A 25 -3.23 0.07 16.07
N LEU A 26 -4.46 0.57 15.93
CA LEU A 26 -4.82 1.99 15.85
C LEU A 26 -5.55 2.34 17.16
N PRO A 27 -4.82 2.68 18.25
CA PRO A 27 -5.40 2.81 19.59
C PRO A 27 -6.48 3.88 19.68
N PHE A 28 -6.31 5.01 19.00
CA PHE A 28 -7.30 6.10 19.01
C PHE A 28 -8.61 5.75 18.27
N LEU A 29 -8.59 4.75 17.40
CA LEU A 29 -9.77 4.26 16.69
C LEU A 29 -10.36 3.00 17.34
N ASN A 30 -9.71 2.47 18.39
CA ASN A 30 -10.05 1.17 18.98
C ASN A 30 -10.14 0.05 17.92
N GLN A 31 -9.16 0.03 17.01
CA GLN A 31 -9.07 -0.94 15.92
C GLN A 31 -7.75 -1.71 16.01
N ILE A 32 -7.83 -3.03 15.96
CA ILE A 32 -6.69 -3.93 15.86
C ILE A 32 -6.89 -4.82 14.65
N PHE A 33 -5.99 -4.72 13.68
CA PHE A 33 -5.91 -5.57 12.51
C PHE A 33 -4.92 -6.69 12.80
N SER A 34 -5.29 -7.93 12.52
CA SER A 34 -4.42 -9.07 12.79
C SER A 34 -4.61 -10.18 11.76
N ALA A 35 -3.53 -10.88 11.44
CA ALA A 35 -3.56 -12.03 10.55
C ALA A 35 -2.51 -13.05 10.94
N ARG A 36 -2.74 -14.30 10.54
CA ARG A 36 -1.73 -15.37 10.55
C ARG A 36 -1.81 -16.11 9.23
N LEU A 37 -0.68 -16.69 8.80
CA LEU A 37 -0.61 -17.46 7.57
C LEU A 37 -1.66 -18.58 7.53
N GLY A 38 -2.47 -18.59 6.47
CA GLY A 38 -3.58 -19.53 6.23
C GLY A 38 -4.71 -19.43 7.25
N GLY A 39 -4.76 -18.35 8.05
CA GLY A 39 -5.74 -18.14 9.10
C GLY A 39 -6.77 -17.05 8.79
N GLY A 40 -6.59 -16.29 7.71
CA GLY A 40 -7.36 -15.11 7.40
C GLY A 40 -6.89 -13.87 8.17
N ALA A 41 -7.48 -12.73 7.80
CA ALA A 41 -7.25 -11.44 8.44
C ALA A 41 -8.53 -10.92 9.11
N PHE A 42 -8.37 -10.30 10.29
CA PHE A 42 -9.48 -9.84 11.11
C PHE A 42 -9.23 -8.46 11.71
N MET A 43 -10.31 -7.68 11.83
CA MET A 43 -10.37 -6.50 12.68
C MET A 43 -11.02 -6.87 14.02
N ASN A 44 -10.43 -6.40 15.11
CA ASN A 44 -10.90 -6.61 16.49
C ASN A 44 -11.19 -8.08 16.80
N LYS A 45 -10.30 -8.96 16.34
CA LYS A 45 -10.28 -10.44 16.52
C LYS A 45 -11.36 -11.22 15.77
N THR A 46 -12.57 -10.68 15.61
CA THR A 46 -13.72 -11.45 15.13
C THR A 46 -14.28 -10.98 13.79
N THR A 47 -14.04 -9.73 13.39
CA THR A 47 -14.60 -9.19 12.15
C THR A 47 -13.69 -9.55 10.99
N PRO A 48 -14.12 -10.37 10.03
CA PRO A 48 -13.27 -10.73 8.89
C PRO A 48 -13.00 -9.52 7.99
N LEU A 49 -11.81 -9.48 7.41
CA LEU A 49 -11.40 -8.50 6.40
C LEU A 49 -11.48 -9.12 5.00
N PRO A 50 -11.76 -8.32 3.95
CA PRO A 50 -12.05 -6.88 3.97
C PRO A 50 -13.44 -6.55 4.54
N LEU A 51 -13.66 -5.30 4.96
CA LEU A 51 -14.93 -4.84 5.56
C LEU A 51 -16.04 -4.59 4.52
N THR A 52 -15.78 -4.86 3.25
CA THR A 52 -16.68 -4.56 2.12
C THR A 52 -17.89 -5.49 2.03
N GLY A 53 -18.04 -6.47 2.94
CA GLY A 53 -19.21 -7.35 2.96
C GLY A 53 -19.32 -8.30 1.76
N GLY A 54 -18.23 -8.52 1.01
CA GLY A 54 -18.11 -9.59 0.02
C GLY A 54 -18.03 -9.17 -1.45
N ILE A 55 -18.26 -7.89 -1.81
CA ILE A 55 -18.03 -7.42 -3.19
C ILE A 55 -17.30 -6.07 -3.18
N PRO A 56 -15.96 -6.07 -3.10
CA PRO A 56 -15.19 -4.87 -3.41
C PRO A 56 -15.52 -4.39 -4.84
N GLN A 57 -15.68 -3.08 -5.03
CA GLN A 57 -15.89 -2.51 -6.37
C GLN A 57 -14.73 -2.94 -7.30
N PRO A 58 -15.02 -3.32 -8.56
CA PRO A 58 -13.99 -3.60 -9.54
C PRO A 58 -13.05 -2.40 -9.69
N LEU A 59 -11.74 -2.67 -9.81
CA LEU A 59 -10.77 -1.64 -10.16
C LEU A 59 -10.44 -1.76 -11.64
N THR A 60 -10.87 -0.78 -12.43
CA THR A 60 -10.64 -0.79 -13.88
C THR A 60 -9.28 -0.24 -14.22
N ASP A 61 -8.89 0.89 -13.65
CA ASP A 61 -7.68 1.63 -13.96
C ASP A 61 -7.30 2.52 -12.77
N LEU A 62 -6.05 2.95 -12.73
CA LEU A 62 -5.49 3.70 -11.60
C LEU A 62 -6.20 5.06 -11.36
N SER A 63 -6.83 5.66 -12.39
CA SER A 63 -7.59 6.92 -12.22
C SER A 63 -8.84 6.76 -11.35
N LYS A 64 -9.34 5.53 -11.17
CA LYS A 64 -10.49 5.22 -10.31
C LYS A 64 -10.11 4.89 -8.88
N CYS A 65 -8.82 4.79 -8.58
CA CYS A 65 -8.34 4.39 -7.26
C CYS A 65 -8.26 5.57 -6.29
N MET A 66 -8.64 5.31 -5.04
CA MET A 66 -8.18 6.04 -3.87
C MET A 66 -6.78 5.55 -3.51
N ILE A 67 -5.79 6.43 -3.71
CA ILE A 67 -4.37 6.11 -3.54
C ILE A 67 -3.84 6.76 -2.25
N GLY A 68 -3.27 5.95 -1.37
CA GLY A 68 -2.46 6.42 -0.25
C GLY A 68 -1.01 6.62 -0.67
N ALA A 69 -0.40 7.72 -0.25
CA ALA A 69 1.03 7.98 -0.38
C ALA A 69 1.51 8.89 0.75
N GLU A 70 2.81 8.96 1.02
CA GLU A 70 3.35 9.75 2.14
C GLU A 70 4.53 10.65 1.77
N TRP A 71 4.68 11.71 2.56
CA TRP A 71 5.79 12.64 2.41
C TRP A 71 7.12 12.08 2.94
N GLY A 72 7.11 11.00 3.73
CA GLY A 72 8.32 10.36 4.31
C GLY A 72 9.00 11.24 5.36
N SER A 73 10.23 10.94 5.78
CA SER A 73 11.04 11.80 6.67
C SER A 73 12.15 12.55 5.93
N ASP A 74 12.70 11.96 4.87
CA ASP A 74 13.70 12.61 4.03
C ASP A 74 13.10 13.78 3.24
N ARG A 75 13.77 14.93 3.31
CA ARG A 75 13.42 16.19 2.66
C ARG A 75 14.57 16.79 1.86
N THR A 76 15.58 15.98 1.52
CA THR A 76 16.61 16.39 0.57
C THR A 76 15.99 16.81 -0.76
N GLN A 77 16.64 17.73 -1.47
CA GLN A 77 16.13 18.25 -2.75
C GLN A 77 15.88 17.12 -3.76
N GLN A 78 16.77 16.12 -3.81
CA GLN A 78 16.66 14.99 -4.73
C GLN A 78 15.39 14.16 -4.47
N THR A 79 15.18 13.72 -3.23
CA THR A 79 13.99 12.96 -2.82
C THR A 79 12.72 13.79 -2.99
N PHE A 80 12.75 15.06 -2.55
CA PHE A 80 11.58 15.93 -2.60
C PHE A 80 11.12 16.24 -4.02
N THR A 81 12.05 16.40 -4.98
CA THR A 81 11.73 16.64 -6.39
C THR A 81 10.98 15.46 -7.02
N LYS A 82 11.52 14.24 -6.87
CA LYS A 82 10.87 13.02 -7.39
C LYS A 82 9.50 12.79 -6.74
N LYS A 83 9.40 13.04 -5.44
CA LYS A 83 8.17 12.90 -4.68
C LYS A 83 7.09 13.88 -5.14
N THR A 84 7.43 15.17 -5.22
CA THR A 84 6.48 16.19 -5.69
C THR A 84 6.03 15.94 -7.12
N ALA A 85 6.94 15.50 -8.01
CA ALA A 85 6.60 15.07 -9.36
C ALA A 85 5.61 13.89 -9.37
N SER A 86 5.84 12.87 -8.53
CA SER A 86 4.95 11.71 -8.39
C SER A 86 3.55 12.12 -7.90
N PHE A 87 3.47 12.96 -6.85
CA PHE A 87 2.19 13.48 -6.35
C PHE A 87 1.46 14.32 -7.40
N ALA A 88 2.20 15.16 -8.14
CA ALA A 88 1.63 15.97 -9.22
C ALA A 88 1.07 15.11 -10.35
N ARG A 89 1.75 14.02 -10.73
CA ARG A 89 1.26 13.08 -11.75
C ARG A 89 0.09 12.23 -11.26
N LEU A 90 0.08 11.80 -10.01
CA LEU A 90 -1.05 11.06 -9.45
C LEU A 90 -2.34 11.90 -9.36
N ALA A 91 -2.24 13.16 -8.92
CA ALA A 91 -3.41 14.05 -8.79
C ALA A 91 -3.76 14.82 -10.08
N GLY A 92 -2.79 14.99 -10.97
CA GLY A 92 -2.89 15.90 -12.11
C GLY A 92 -3.92 15.45 -13.14
N ASP A 93 -4.75 16.39 -13.59
CA ASP A 93 -5.70 16.16 -14.68
C ASP A 93 -5.01 16.40 -16.04
N PRO A 94 -4.81 15.37 -16.87
CA PRO A 94 -4.19 15.54 -18.18
C PRO A 94 -5.06 16.41 -19.11
N SER A 95 -6.38 16.44 -18.93
CA SER A 95 -7.29 17.33 -19.68
C SER A 95 -7.13 18.81 -19.32
N LYS A 96 -6.43 19.11 -18.22
CA LYS A 96 -6.07 20.47 -17.77
C LYS A 96 -4.59 20.78 -18.01
N GLY A 97 -3.90 19.98 -18.82
CA GLY A 97 -2.52 20.24 -19.23
C GLY A 97 -1.45 19.72 -18.27
N VAL A 98 -1.80 18.89 -17.28
CA VAL A 98 -0.79 18.25 -16.42
C VAL A 98 -0.19 17.06 -17.15
N GLN A 99 1.01 17.24 -17.71
CA GLN A 99 1.70 16.18 -18.45
C GLN A 99 2.00 14.97 -17.56
N GLY A 100 1.62 13.78 -18.04
CA GLY A 100 1.79 12.53 -17.28
C GLY A 100 0.84 12.38 -16.09
N GLY A 101 -0.13 13.31 -15.95
CA GLY A 101 -1.20 13.25 -14.96
C GLY A 101 -2.18 12.12 -15.25
N ILE A 102 -2.66 11.44 -14.20
CA ILE A 102 -3.68 10.36 -14.31
C ILE A 102 -5.02 10.71 -13.66
N MET A 103 -5.10 11.79 -12.88
CA MET A 103 -6.27 12.17 -12.10
C MET A 103 -6.87 11.02 -11.27
N ALA A 104 -6.07 10.46 -10.35
CA ALA A 104 -6.56 9.46 -9.40
C ALA A 104 -7.80 9.98 -8.66
N HIS A 105 -8.75 9.08 -8.36
CA HIS A 105 -10.02 9.43 -7.74
C HIS A 105 -9.81 10.22 -6.44
N ALA A 106 -8.80 9.83 -5.66
CA ALA A 106 -8.34 10.63 -4.54
C ALA A 106 -6.90 10.27 -4.15
N LEU A 107 -6.15 11.26 -3.64
CA LEU A 107 -4.91 11.02 -2.88
C LEU A 107 -5.14 11.20 -1.38
N ARG A 108 -4.48 10.37 -0.57
CA ARG A 108 -4.52 10.42 0.90
C ARG A 108 -3.11 10.34 1.48
N THR A 109 -2.89 11.12 2.53
CA THR A 109 -1.68 11.11 3.35
C THR A 109 -2.14 11.07 4.80
N THR A 110 -1.83 9.99 5.53
CA THR A 110 -2.26 9.81 6.94
C THR A 110 -1.10 9.97 7.92
N GLY A 111 0.14 10.08 7.44
CA GLY A 111 1.34 10.17 8.25
C GLY A 111 1.78 8.84 8.86
N SER A 112 1.22 7.71 8.41
CA SER A 112 1.57 6.38 8.92
C SER A 112 1.35 5.29 7.87
N THR A 113 2.43 4.66 7.43
CA THR A 113 2.42 3.49 6.54
C THR A 113 1.47 2.41 7.06
N CYS A 114 1.59 2.04 8.34
CA CYS A 114 0.74 1.00 8.93
C CYS A 114 -0.74 1.36 8.92
N CYS A 115 -1.11 2.64 9.08
CA CYS A 115 -2.50 3.09 8.97
C CYS A 115 -3.03 2.92 7.54
N ASN A 116 -2.26 3.33 6.54
CA ASN A 116 -2.65 3.15 5.13
C ASN A 116 -2.77 1.67 4.77
N VAL A 117 -1.84 0.82 5.20
CA VAL A 117 -1.90 -0.62 4.93
C VAL A 117 -3.08 -1.30 5.63
N ALA A 118 -3.43 -0.88 6.86
CA ALA A 118 -4.66 -1.32 7.51
C ALA A 118 -5.91 -0.91 6.73
N ALA A 119 -5.94 0.31 6.17
CA ALA A 119 -7.02 0.77 5.31
C ALA A 119 -7.10 0.00 3.99
N ILE A 120 -5.97 -0.43 3.41
CA ILE A 120 -5.95 -1.34 2.25
C ILE A 120 -6.59 -2.68 2.61
N ALA A 121 -6.19 -3.30 3.72
CA ALA A 121 -6.74 -4.57 4.18
C ALA A 121 -8.24 -4.46 4.50
N ALA A 122 -8.70 -3.31 5.01
CA ALA A 122 -10.12 -3.02 5.23
C ALA A 122 -10.91 -2.81 3.94
N GLY A 123 -10.26 -2.54 2.81
CA GLY A 123 -10.89 -2.14 1.56
C GLY A 123 -11.33 -0.68 1.52
N GLN A 124 -10.73 0.18 2.36
CA GLN A 124 -10.99 1.62 2.44
C GLN A 124 -10.08 2.45 1.51
N LEU A 125 -8.89 1.93 1.22
CA LEU A 125 -7.99 2.42 0.16
C LEU A 125 -7.88 1.35 -0.92
N ASP A 126 -7.62 1.76 -2.15
CA ASP A 126 -7.46 0.84 -3.28
C ASP A 126 -6.00 0.47 -3.48
N VAL A 127 -5.11 1.48 -3.46
CA VAL A 127 -3.66 1.34 -3.63
C VAL A 127 -2.95 2.16 -2.56
N TYR A 128 -1.88 1.64 -1.99
CA TYR A 128 -0.95 2.42 -1.17
C TYR A 128 0.46 2.22 -1.72
N TRP A 129 1.17 3.32 -1.92
CA TRP A 129 2.54 3.31 -2.40
C TRP A 129 3.38 4.30 -1.63
N ASP A 130 4.55 3.85 -1.21
CA ASP A 130 5.51 4.70 -0.53
C ASP A 130 6.93 4.16 -0.66
N ALA A 131 7.88 5.06 -0.44
CA ALA A 131 9.29 4.75 -0.44
C ALA A 131 10.02 5.45 0.71
N GLY A 132 10.98 4.73 1.29
CA GLY A 132 11.69 5.08 2.52
C GLY A 132 11.23 4.27 3.74
N CYS A 133 10.16 3.47 3.63
CA CYS A 133 9.70 2.62 4.73
C CYS A 133 10.75 1.56 5.10
N PHE A 134 10.69 1.10 6.33
CA PHE A 134 11.53 0.03 6.86
C PHE A 134 10.72 -1.28 7.00
N PRO A 135 11.41 -2.43 7.17
CA PRO A 135 10.72 -3.72 7.30
C PRO A 135 9.67 -3.75 8.43
N TRP A 136 9.89 -3.02 9.53
CA TRP A 136 8.94 -2.95 10.65
C TRP A 136 7.66 -2.17 10.33
N ASP A 137 7.69 -1.28 9.34
CA ASP A 137 6.52 -0.52 8.89
C ASP A 137 5.56 -1.41 8.06
N VAL A 138 6.10 -2.45 7.40
CA VAL A 138 5.38 -3.21 6.37
C VAL A 138 5.17 -4.67 6.69
N CYS A 139 6.01 -5.32 7.51
CA CYS A 139 5.97 -6.78 7.72
C CYS A 139 4.61 -7.26 8.25
N ALA A 140 4.05 -6.58 9.24
CA ALA A 140 2.70 -6.88 9.75
C ALA A 140 1.63 -6.67 8.67
N GLY A 141 1.75 -5.58 7.93
CA GLY A 141 0.83 -5.22 6.87
C GLY A 141 0.83 -6.19 5.69
N ALA A 142 2.01 -6.71 5.31
CA ALA A 142 2.19 -7.65 4.22
C ALA A 142 1.37 -8.94 4.43
N ILE A 143 1.46 -9.56 5.62
CA ILE A 143 0.65 -10.75 5.93
C ILE A 143 -0.83 -10.41 6.07
N ILE A 144 -1.18 -9.26 6.68
CA ILE A 144 -2.58 -8.85 6.82
C ILE A 144 -3.24 -8.67 5.45
N VAL A 145 -2.61 -7.96 4.53
CA VAL A 145 -3.14 -7.74 3.17
C VAL A 145 -3.17 -9.05 2.38
N SER A 146 -2.13 -9.88 2.46
CA SER A 146 -2.09 -11.16 1.75
C SER A 146 -3.23 -12.08 2.17
N GLU A 147 -3.54 -12.18 3.47
CA GLU A 147 -4.63 -13.01 4.00
C GLU A 147 -6.03 -12.47 3.65
N THR A 148 -6.14 -11.23 3.15
CA THR A 148 -7.41 -10.72 2.56
C THR A 148 -7.57 -11.07 1.07
N GLY A 149 -6.53 -11.60 0.42
CA GLY A 149 -6.45 -11.72 -1.04
C GLY A 149 -6.00 -10.42 -1.74
N GLY A 150 -5.43 -9.49 -0.98
CA GLY A 150 -4.75 -8.31 -1.52
C GLY A 150 -3.36 -8.65 -2.06
N PHE A 151 -2.75 -7.69 -2.75
CA PHE A 151 -1.42 -7.82 -3.34
C PHE A 151 -0.42 -6.91 -2.61
N PHE A 152 0.80 -7.40 -2.47
CA PHE A 152 1.93 -6.68 -1.87
C PHE A 152 3.20 -6.96 -2.67
N SER A 153 3.99 -5.92 -2.94
CA SER A 153 5.29 -6.05 -3.63
C SER A 153 6.26 -4.95 -3.18
N GLY A 154 7.53 -5.13 -3.55
CA GLY A 154 8.59 -4.13 -3.42
C GLY A 154 8.53 -3.09 -4.54
N GLY A 155 9.58 -2.26 -4.65
CA GLY A 155 9.74 -1.25 -5.70
C GLY A 155 9.72 -1.80 -7.13
N LYS A 156 9.78 -0.92 -8.13
CA LYS A 156 9.59 -1.26 -9.54
C LYS A 156 10.46 -2.43 -10.02
N ASP A 157 11.74 -2.41 -9.68
CA ASP A 157 12.72 -3.46 -9.96
C ASP A 157 12.37 -4.80 -9.30
N ALA A 158 12.02 -4.78 -8.00
CA ALA A 158 11.61 -5.97 -7.29
C ALA A 158 10.28 -6.54 -7.84
N PHE A 159 9.35 -5.68 -8.24
CA PHE A 159 8.09 -6.06 -8.87
C PHE A 159 8.31 -6.70 -10.26
N GLU A 160 9.14 -6.08 -11.10
CA GLU A 160 9.45 -6.59 -12.44
C GLU A 160 10.18 -7.94 -12.42
N GLN A 161 10.99 -8.17 -11.39
CA GLN A 161 11.73 -9.43 -11.18
C GLN A 161 10.92 -10.51 -10.45
N ASP A 162 9.69 -10.19 -10.01
CA ASP A 162 8.88 -11.03 -9.13
C ASP A 162 9.71 -11.53 -7.92
N ALA A 163 10.38 -10.59 -7.27
CA ALA A 163 11.36 -10.86 -6.22
C ALA A 163 10.75 -11.67 -5.06
N ALA A 164 11.59 -12.45 -4.38
CA ALA A 164 11.14 -13.23 -3.25
C ALA A 164 10.66 -12.32 -2.11
N MET A 165 9.68 -12.79 -1.33
CA MET A 165 9.09 -12.03 -0.22
C MET A 165 10.14 -11.48 0.76
N GLY A 166 11.21 -12.23 1.00
CA GLY A 166 12.32 -11.78 1.85
C GLY A 166 13.04 -10.55 1.30
N ASP A 167 13.31 -10.55 -0.01
CA ASP A 167 13.99 -9.43 -0.67
C ASP A 167 13.08 -8.21 -0.74
N ILE A 168 11.78 -8.42 -0.98
CA ILE A 168 10.77 -7.38 -0.92
C ILE A 168 10.76 -6.73 0.46
N LEU A 169 10.65 -7.52 1.54
CA LEU A 169 10.60 -7.01 2.92
C LEU A 169 11.84 -6.24 3.35
N MET A 170 13.00 -6.60 2.80
CA MET A 170 14.27 -5.94 3.10
C MET A 170 14.56 -4.75 2.16
N GLY A 171 13.68 -4.51 1.20
CA GLY A 171 13.70 -3.31 0.37
C GLY A 171 13.29 -2.05 1.15
N ARG A 172 13.07 -0.97 0.41
CA ARG A 172 12.68 0.34 0.98
C ARG A 172 11.52 0.99 0.22
N ARG A 173 10.98 0.30 -0.77
CA ARG A 173 9.94 0.77 -1.69
C ARG A 173 8.85 -0.28 -1.70
N TYR A 174 7.60 0.14 -1.54
CA TYR A 174 6.51 -0.81 -1.32
C TYR A 174 5.24 -0.35 -2.02
N VAL A 175 4.47 -1.33 -2.46
CA VAL A 175 3.14 -1.13 -3.00
C VAL A 175 2.19 -2.18 -2.43
N PHE A 176 0.98 -1.74 -2.10
CA PHE A 176 -0.11 -2.58 -1.63
C PHE A 176 -1.35 -2.28 -2.45
N VAL A 177 -2.06 -3.33 -2.86
CA VAL A 177 -3.36 -3.23 -3.54
C VAL A 177 -4.36 -4.06 -2.76
N ARG A 178 -5.55 -3.52 -2.52
CA ARG A 178 -6.58 -4.25 -1.78
C ARG A 178 -7.06 -5.51 -2.52
N ALA A 179 -7.78 -6.36 -1.81
CA ALA A 179 -8.51 -7.47 -2.42
C ALA A 179 -9.64 -6.97 -3.33
N LEU A 180 -9.89 -7.71 -4.42
CA LEU A 180 -11.00 -7.49 -5.34
C LEU A 180 -11.39 -8.78 -6.08
N PRO A 181 -12.64 -8.90 -6.55
CA PRO A 181 -13.04 -10.06 -7.34
C PRO A 181 -12.39 -10.01 -8.74
N PRO A 182 -12.24 -11.16 -9.41
CA PRO A 182 -11.82 -11.20 -10.80
C PRO A 182 -12.87 -10.54 -11.71
N SER A 183 -12.44 -10.11 -12.90
CA SER A 183 -13.35 -9.68 -13.96
C SER A 183 -13.64 -10.85 -14.90
N LYS A 184 -14.44 -10.60 -15.95
CA LYS A 184 -14.65 -11.60 -17.01
C LYS A 184 -13.37 -11.88 -17.83
N ALA A 185 -12.42 -10.95 -17.84
CA ALA A 185 -11.24 -10.99 -18.71
C ALA A 185 -9.92 -11.18 -17.93
N GLU A 186 -9.88 -10.79 -16.66
CA GLU A 186 -8.66 -10.76 -15.84
C GLU A 186 -8.92 -11.45 -14.48
N SER A 187 -7.98 -12.25 -14.02
CA SER A 187 -7.94 -12.73 -12.64
C SER A 187 -7.70 -11.57 -11.67
N THR A 188 -8.00 -11.78 -10.38
CA THR A 188 -7.72 -10.79 -9.32
C THR A 188 -6.26 -10.32 -9.36
N GLU A 189 -5.32 -11.27 -9.44
CA GLU A 189 -3.89 -10.96 -9.46
C GLU A 189 -3.49 -10.17 -10.73
N GLN A 190 -4.07 -10.50 -11.89
CA GLN A 190 -3.81 -9.76 -13.13
C GLN A 190 -4.22 -8.29 -13.01
N ILE A 191 -5.39 -8.02 -12.40
CA ILE A 191 -5.85 -6.63 -12.17
C ILE A 191 -4.89 -5.93 -11.20
N GLN A 192 -4.54 -6.57 -10.08
CA GLN A 192 -3.64 -5.99 -9.07
C GLN A 192 -2.27 -5.65 -9.68
N ARG A 193 -1.65 -6.58 -10.41
CA ARG A 193 -0.35 -6.36 -11.06
C ARG A 193 -0.42 -5.29 -12.15
N ARG A 194 -1.53 -5.22 -12.90
CA ARG A 194 -1.72 -4.17 -13.91
C ARG A 194 -1.78 -2.78 -13.26
N LEU A 195 -2.51 -2.62 -12.15
CA LEU A 195 -2.56 -1.36 -11.41
C LEU A 195 -1.20 -0.96 -10.84
N VAL A 196 -0.41 -1.92 -10.35
CA VAL A 196 0.97 -1.68 -9.89
C VAL A 196 1.86 -1.23 -11.05
N LYS A 197 1.71 -1.84 -12.23
CA LYS A 197 2.42 -1.41 -13.43
C LYS A 197 2.05 0.02 -13.83
N GLU A 198 0.75 0.34 -13.93
CA GLU A 198 0.27 1.70 -14.21
C GLU A 198 0.82 2.72 -13.20
N LEU A 199 0.91 2.32 -11.93
CA LEU A 199 1.49 3.15 -10.87
C LEU A 199 2.97 3.42 -11.14
N TYR A 200 3.79 2.39 -11.40
CA TYR A 200 5.23 2.54 -11.67
C TYR A 200 5.58 3.18 -13.02
N GLU A 201 4.61 3.31 -13.93
CA GLU A 201 4.71 4.15 -15.13
C GLU A 201 4.36 5.62 -14.84
N THR A 202 3.63 5.87 -13.75
CA THR A 202 3.19 7.20 -13.32
C THR A 202 4.15 7.86 -12.35
N VAL A 203 4.70 7.10 -11.39
CA VAL A 203 5.50 7.63 -10.28
C VAL A 203 7.00 7.50 -10.53
N GLU A 204 7.77 8.38 -9.88
CA GLU A 204 9.21 8.32 -9.81
C GLU A 204 9.64 7.82 -8.44
N GLU A 205 10.31 6.67 -8.39
CA GLU A 205 10.78 6.12 -7.12
C GLU A 205 11.99 6.88 -6.58
N TRP A 206 12.04 7.00 -5.25
CA TRP A 206 13.13 7.58 -4.49
C TRP A 206 13.58 6.63 -3.39
N THR A 207 14.88 6.59 -3.13
CA THR A 207 15.50 6.04 -1.92
C THR A 207 16.83 6.74 -1.75
N ASN A 208 17.22 7.04 -0.51
CA ASN A 208 18.63 7.34 -0.27
C ASN A 208 19.35 6.00 -0.31
N GLU A 209 20.27 5.84 -1.25
CA GLU A 209 21.13 4.65 -1.32
C GLU A 209 22.02 4.53 -0.06
N ASP A 210 22.14 5.61 0.71
CA ASP A 210 22.96 5.74 1.92
C ASP A 210 22.18 5.59 3.26
N MET A 211 20.90 5.17 3.26
CA MET A 211 20.08 4.94 4.48
C MET A 211 19.56 3.50 4.60
#